data_AF-A0A0E3JY37-F1
#
_entry.id   AF-A0A0E3JY37-F1
#
_cell.length_a   1.000
_cell.length_b   1.000
_cell.length_c   1.000
_cell.angle_alpha   90.00
_cell.angle_beta   90.00
_cell.angle_gamma   90.00
#
_symmetry.space_group_name_H-M   'P 1'
#
loop_
_entity.id
_entity.type
_entity.pdbx_description
1 polymer ?
#
loop_
_entity_poly.entity_id
_entity_poly.type
_entity_poly.pdbx_seq_one_letter_code
_entity_poly.pdbx_strand_id
1 'polypeptide(L)'
;MFVKIDKVTNKIIQTIDKNYGIQVNENELLQEITDETLINKINSAYEYTLIFNDTKDSIIDINITKTIEQHQQDQLSNIDNIKQQKINEINSACQNAIINTFQSNAYDGTIIEDYACELTDQSRINGLVTIAQLRLANLTTEPINYYKNKEAIKCTEWQPKNMLNLGLDLKRHIEKNTNHYEDLKIYINSLNSVEEVQKVTWDTVIPTQTT
;
A
#
# COMPACT_ATOMS: atom_id res chain seq x y z
N MET A 1 -4.90 -21.61 -24.83
CA MET A 1 -4.54 -21.85 -26.24
C MET A 1 -4.09 -23.30 -26.37
N PHE A 2 -4.73 -24.09 -27.23
CA PHE A 2 -4.27 -25.44 -27.58
C PHE A 2 -3.57 -25.35 -28.93
N VAL A 3 -2.40 -25.97 -29.07
CA VAL A 3 -1.67 -26.00 -30.34
C VAL A 3 -1.48 -27.45 -30.75
N LYS A 4 -1.97 -27.81 -31.94
CA LYS A 4 -1.74 -29.11 -32.56
C LYS A 4 -0.58 -28.98 -33.53
N ILE A 5 0.44 -29.83 -33.37
CA ILE A 5 1.66 -29.81 -34.20
C ILE A 5 1.80 -31.16 -34.90
N ASP A 6 2.12 -31.11 -36.20
CA ASP A 6 2.46 -32.27 -36.99
C ASP A 6 3.90 -32.70 -36.66
N LYS A 7 4.06 -33.92 -36.13
CA LYS A 7 5.36 -34.43 -35.67
C LYS A 7 6.36 -34.71 -36.80
N VAL A 8 5.91 -34.88 -38.04
CA VAL A 8 6.77 -35.22 -39.17
C VAL A 8 7.35 -33.96 -39.80
N THR A 9 6.55 -32.91 -39.86
CA THR A 9 6.91 -31.65 -40.51
C THR A 9 7.28 -30.54 -39.53
N ASN A 10 7.05 -30.76 -38.23
CA ASN A 10 7.20 -29.78 -37.16
C ASN A 10 6.35 -28.51 -37.37
N LYS A 11 5.27 -28.61 -38.15
CA LYS A 11 4.38 -27.49 -38.45
C LYS A 11 3.19 -27.46 -37.50
N ILE A 12 2.81 -26.25 -37.09
CA ILE A 12 1.57 -26.03 -36.34
C ILE A 12 0.39 -26.19 -37.29
N ILE A 13 -0.49 -27.14 -36.99
CA ILE A 13 -1.66 -27.46 -37.81
C ILE A 13 -2.95 -26.84 -37.27
N GLN A 14 -3.01 -26.54 -35.97
CA GLN A 14 -4.19 -25.94 -35.37
C GLN A 14 -3.85 -25.14 -34.13
N THR A 15 -4.52 -24.01 -33.97
CA THR A 15 -4.51 -23.23 -32.73
C THR A 15 -5.96 -23.06 -32.27
N ILE A 16 -6.29 -23.48 -31.05
CA ILE A 16 -7.62 -23.30 -30.46
C ILE A 16 -7.50 -22.32 -29.30
N ASP A 17 -8.03 -21.12 -29.50
CA ASP A 17 -8.28 -20.17 -28.43
C ASP A 17 -9.66 -20.48 -27.81
N LYS A 18 -9.72 -20.63 -26.49
CA LYS A 18 -11.00 -20.87 -25.79
C LYS A 18 -11.79 -19.57 -25.54
N ASN A 19 -11.18 -18.40 -25.78
CA ASN A 19 -11.81 -17.11 -25.50
C ASN A 19 -12.23 -16.33 -26.75
N TYR A 20 -11.88 -16.79 -27.95
CA TYR A 20 -12.35 -16.22 -29.21
C TYR A 20 -12.76 -17.35 -30.14
N GLY A 21 -14.05 -17.45 -30.47
CA GLY A 21 -14.64 -18.50 -31.33
C GLY A 21 -14.18 -18.44 -32.79
N ILE A 22 -12.88 -18.63 -33.03
CA ILE A 22 -12.29 -18.68 -34.37
C ILE A 22 -11.96 -20.15 -34.66
N GLN A 23 -12.83 -20.81 -35.43
CA GLN A 23 -12.49 -22.06 -36.10
C GLN A 23 -11.66 -21.72 -37.33
N VAL A 24 -10.35 -21.92 -37.26
CA VAL A 24 -9.49 -21.85 -38.46
C VAL A 24 -9.59 -23.21 -39.17
N ASN A 25 -10.07 -23.20 -40.41
CA ASN A 25 -10.30 -24.40 -41.22
C ASN A 25 -8.98 -25.11 -41.59
N GLU A 26 -9.01 -26.44 -41.71
CA GLU A 26 -7.86 -27.35 -41.89
C GLU A 26 -6.92 -27.05 -43.07
N ASN A 27 -7.28 -26.13 -43.98
CA ASN A 27 -6.54 -25.92 -45.23
C ASN A 27 -5.79 -24.58 -45.35
N GLU A 28 -5.80 -23.71 -44.34
CA GLU A 28 -5.13 -22.38 -44.43
C GLU A 28 -3.81 -22.23 -43.63
N LEU A 29 -3.38 -23.25 -42.88
CA LEU A 29 -2.13 -23.19 -42.09
C LEU A 29 -1.06 -24.14 -42.64
N LEU A 30 -0.57 -23.82 -43.83
CA LEU A 30 0.73 -24.30 -44.33
C LEU A 30 1.74 -23.15 -44.50
N GLN A 31 1.63 -22.10 -43.69
CA GLN A 31 2.71 -21.13 -43.56
C GLN A 31 3.51 -21.42 -42.30
N GLU A 32 4.75 -21.83 -42.54
CA GLU A 32 5.86 -21.83 -41.60
C GLU A 32 5.87 -20.47 -40.89
N ILE A 33 5.63 -20.45 -39.57
CA ILE A 33 5.76 -19.21 -38.79
C ILE A 33 7.24 -18.85 -38.78
N THR A 34 7.64 -18.06 -39.77
CA THR A 34 8.99 -17.51 -39.96
C THR A 34 9.07 -16.07 -39.46
N ASP A 35 7.95 -15.54 -38.96
CA ASP A 35 7.86 -14.19 -38.46
C ASP A 35 8.45 -14.12 -37.05
N GLU A 36 9.74 -13.79 -36.98
CA GLU A 36 10.48 -13.50 -35.75
C GLU A 36 9.74 -12.50 -34.85
N THR A 37 8.91 -11.62 -35.41
CA THR A 37 8.12 -10.65 -34.63
C THR A 37 7.00 -11.32 -33.85
N LEU A 38 6.40 -12.40 -34.39
CA LEU A 38 5.37 -13.19 -33.71
C LEU A 38 6.01 -14.13 -32.68
N ILE A 39 7.15 -14.74 -33.02
CA ILE A 39 7.95 -15.55 -32.08
C ILE A 39 8.43 -14.70 -30.90
N ASN A 40 8.93 -13.49 -31.18
CA ASN A 40 9.37 -12.56 -30.14
C ASN A 40 8.19 -12.01 -29.33
N LYS A 41 7.00 -11.80 -29.91
CA LYS A 41 5.79 -11.45 -29.13
C LYS A 41 5.36 -12.56 -28.17
N ILE A 42 5.44 -13.82 -28.61
CA ILE A 42 5.12 -14.99 -27.79
C ILE A 42 6.17 -15.13 -26.67
N ASN A 43 7.46 -15.02 -26.99
CA ASN A 43 8.55 -15.12 -26.02
C ASN A 43 8.64 -13.90 -25.08
N SER A 44 8.26 -12.69 -25.52
CA SER A 44 8.26 -11.48 -24.70
C SER A 44 7.07 -11.38 -23.75
N ALA A 45 6.01 -12.15 -24.01
CA ALA A 45 4.81 -12.14 -23.18
C ALA A 45 4.86 -13.20 -22.06
N TYR A 46 5.52 -14.34 -22.28
CA TYR A 46 5.58 -15.44 -21.32
C TYR A 46 6.81 -16.35 -21.59
N GLU A 47 7.64 -16.59 -20.56
CA GLU A 47 8.68 -17.62 -20.62
C GLU A 47 8.03 -19.01 -20.62
N TYR A 48 7.86 -19.63 -21.78
CA TYR A 48 7.43 -21.02 -21.89
C TYR A 48 8.62 -21.94 -22.15
N THR A 49 8.81 -22.94 -21.29
CA THR A 49 9.70 -24.07 -21.57
C THR A 49 8.90 -25.18 -22.24
N LEU A 50 9.11 -25.39 -23.54
CA LEU A 50 8.55 -26.53 -24.26
C LEU A 50 9.40 -27.78 -23.98
N ILE A 51 8.88 -28.73 -23.22
CA ILE A 51 9.54 -30.03 -22.96
C ILE A 51 8.94 -31.07 -23.91
N PHE A 52 9.75 -31.59 -24.83
CA PHE A 52 9.36 -32.68 -25.73
C PHE A 52 9.79 -34.02 -25.12
N ASN A 53 8.85 -34.81 -24.62
CA ASN A 53 9.11 -36.21 -24.26
C ASN A 53 8.76 -37.10 -25.44
N ASP A 54 9.80 -37.73 -26.00
CA ASP A 54 9.67 -38.67 -27.11
C ASP A 54 9.22 -40.04 -26.59
N THR A 55 7.91 -40.28 -26.63
CA THR A 55 7.39 -41.64 -26.69
C THR A 55 6.46 -41.74 -27.88
N LYS A 56 6.79 -42.66 -28.78
CA LYS A 56 5.98 -43.06 -29.93
C LYS A 56 4.52 -43.30 -29.48
N ASP A 57 3.61 -42.67 -30.20
CA ASP A 57 2.17 -42.95 -30.23
C ASP A 57 1.24 -42.42 -29.12
N SER A 58 1.49 -41.25 -28.53
CA SER A 58 0.44 -40.57 -27.76
C SER A 58 0.49 -39.05 -27.84
N ILE A 59 -0.69 -38.42 -27.90
CA ILE A 59 -0.91 -36.98 -27.85
C ILE A 59 -0.30 -36.43 -26.55
N ILE A 60 0.48 -35.34 -26.68
CA ILE A 60 1.11 -34.66 -25.56
C ILE A 60 0.09 -33.68 -24.98
N ASP A 61 -0.40 -33.94 -23.76
CA ASP A 61 -0.97 -32.88 -22.93
C ASP A 61 0.19 -31.96 -22.52
N ILE A 62 0.36 -30.86 -23.25
CA ILE A 62 1.37 -29.86 -22.92
C ILE A 62 0.92 -29.17 -21.64
N ASN A 63 1.72 -29.28 -20.58
CA ASN A 63 1.42 -28.78 -19.23
C ASN A 63 1.59 -27.24 -19.13
N ILE A 64 1.03 -26.49 -20.08
CA ILE A 64 1.14 -25.03 -20.21
C ILE A 64 0.42 -24.31 -19.06
N THR A 65 -0.67 -24.90 -18.56
CA THR A 65 -1.50 -24.32 -17.49
C THR A 65 -0.70 -24.12 -16.20
N LYS A 66 0.17 -25.08 -15.86
CA LYS A 66 0.97 -25.04 -14.63
C LYS A 66 1.98 -23.89 -14.62
N THR A 67 2.61 -23.58 -15.76
CA THR A 67 3.58 -22.48 -15.89
C THR A 67 2.90 -21.10 -15.83
N ILE A 68 1.68 -20.97 -16.37
CA ILE A 68 0.92 -19.71 -16.32
C ILE A 68 0.44 -19.42 -14.90
N GLU A 69 -0.13 -20.41 -14.21
CA GLU A 69 -0.58 -20.26 -12.82
C GLU A 69 0.60 -19.93 -11.89
N GLN A 70 1.74 -20.57 -12.09
CA GLN A 70 2.94 -20.33 -11.29
C GLN A 70 3.53 -18.93 -11.56
N HIS A 71 3.58 -18.49 -12.81
CA HIS A 71 4.01 -17.13 -13.15
C HIS A 71 3.04 -16.06 -12.64
N GLN A 72 1.72 -16.29 -12.72
CA GLN A 72 0.73 -15.40 -12.13
C GLN A 72 0.90 -15.32 -10.61
N GLN A 73 1.12 -16.45 -9.94
CA GLN A 73 1.39 -16.50 -8.51
C GLN A 73 2.67 -15.75 -8.13
N ASP A 74 3.73 -15.86 -8.93
CA ASP A 74 5.00 -15.14 -8.71
C ASP A 74 4.82 -13.62 -8.91
N GLN A 75 4.04 -13.20 -9.90
CA GLN A 75 3.69 -11.79 -10.12
C GLN A 75 2.80 -11.24 -8.98
N LEU A 76 1.82 -12.02 -8.51
CA LEU A 76 0.99 -11.68 -7.34
C LEU A 76 1.84 -11.56 -6.07
N SER A 77 2.75 -12.52 -5.84
CA SER A 77 3.70 -12.47 -4.72
C SER A 77 4.61 -11.23 -4.81
N ASN A 78 5.03 -10.85 -6.02
CA ASN A 78 5.86 -9.67 -6.23
C ASN A 78 5.12 -8.36 -5.92
N ILE A 79 3.88 -8.19 -6.39
CA ILE A 79 3.11 -6.97 -6.10
C ILE A 79 2.73 -6.87 -4.62
N ASP A 80 2.40 -7.98 -3.95
CA ASP A 80 2.08 -7.98 -2.52
C ASP A 80 3.28 -7.54 -1.68
N ASN A 81 4.48 -8.01 -2.01
CA ASN A 81 5.71 -7.55 -1.37
C ASN A 81 5.94 -6.05 -1.56
N ILE A 82 5.68 -5.53 -2.76
CA ILE A 82 5.82 -4.10 -3.07
C ILE A 82 4.78 -3.26 -2.30
N LYS A 83 3.54 -3.75 -2.18
CA LYS A 83 2.50 -3.12 -1.34
C LYS A 83 2.94 -3.05 0.12
N GLN A 84 3.48 -4.14 0.68
CA GLN A 84 3.97 -4.15 2.07
C GLN A 84 5.12 -3.17 2.28
N GLN A 85 6.09 -3.12 1.35
CA GLN A 85 7.18 -2.14 1.42
C GLN A 85 6.64 -0.70 1.39
N LYS A 86 5.68 -0.41 0.51
CA LYS A 86 5.07 0.91 0.43
C LYS A 86 4.28 1.25 1.70
N ILE A 87 3.52 0.32 2.26
CA ILE A 87 2.80 0.52 3.54
C ILE A 87 3.77 0.86 4.67
N ASN A 88 4.93 0.20 4.73
CA ASN A 88 5.97 0.53 5.71
C ASN A 88 6.54 1.93 5.52
N GLU A 89 6.76 2.36 4.27
CA GLU A 89 7.18 3.73 3.93
C GLU A 89 6.14 4.77 4.40
N ILE A 90 4.86 4.55 4.12
CA ILE A 90 3.77 5.44 4.57
C ILE A 90 3.64 5.43 6.10
N ASN A 91 3.84 4.28 6.75
CA ASN A 91 3.87 4.21 8.22
C ASN A 91 4.99 5.09 8.79
N SER A 92 6.21 5.01 8.23
CA SER A 92 7.30 5.92 8.63
C SER A 92 6.95 7.39 8.42
N ALA A 93 6.30 7.73 7.30
CA ALA A 93 5.83 9.10 7.05
C ALA A 93 4.78 9.54 8.09
N CYS A 94 3.85 8.67 8.46
CA CYS A 94 2.87 8.91 9.52
C CYS A 94 3.54 9.20 10.87
N GLN A 95 4.50 8.36 11.28
CA GLN A 95 5.24 8.59 12.53
C GLN A 95 5.94 9.94 12.51
N ASN A 96 6.60 10.29 11.41
CA ASN A 96 7.26 11.59 11.24
C ASN A 96 6.26 12.76 11.30
N ALA A 97 5.08 12.62 10.71
CA ALA A 97 4.02 13.63 10.76
C ALA A 97 3.47 13.83 12.19
N ILE A 98 3.45 12.77 13.00
CA ILE A 98 3.03 12.82 14.40
C ILE A 98 4.09 13.53 15.27
N ILE A 99 5.35 13.10 15.22
CA ILE A 99 6.36 13.43 16.26
C ILE A 99 6.95 14.84 16.18
N ASN A 100 6.61 15.64 15.16
CA ASN A 100 7.16 16.99 15.00
C ASN A 100 6.50 17.98 15.99
N THR A 101 5.43 18.62 15.55
CA THR A 101 4.71 19.62 16.32
C THR A 101 3.23 19.52 16.04
N PHE A 102 2.41 19.91 17.01
CA PHE A 102 0.98 20.11 16.80
C PHE A 102 0.58 21.52 17.20
N GLN A 103 -0.50 22.01 16.60
CA GLN A 103 -1.02 23.34 16.84
C GLN A 103 -2.14 23.28 17.88
N SER A 104 -2.10 24.20 18.84
CA SER A 104 -3.17 24.35 19.82
C SER A 104 -3.23 25.79 20.32
N ASN A 105 -4.43 26.24 20.67
CA ASN A 105 -4.64 27.49 21.40
C ASN A 105 -4.95 27.25 22.89
N ALA A 106 -4.66 26.06 23.41
CA ALA A 106 -5.10 25.64 24.74
C ALA A 106 -4.61 26.53 25.90
N TYR A 107 -3.46 27.21 25.75
CA TYR A 107 -2.89 28.02 26.82
C TYR A 107 -3.76 29.22 27.22
N ASP A 108 -4.24 29.99 26.24
CA ASP A 108 -5.03 31.21 26.48
C ASP A 108 -6.40 31.21 25.76
N GLY A 109 -6.69 30.18 24.95
CA GLY A 109 -7.91 30.04 24.18
C GLY A 109 -7.98 30.93 22.93
N THR A 110 -6.92 31.68 22.62
CA THR A 110 -6.94 32.72 21.58
C THR A 110 -5.83 32.57 20.55
N ILE A 111 -4.58 32.38 20.98
CA ILE A 111 -3.41 32.33 20.10
C ILE A 111 -3.08 30.88 19.80
N ILE A 112 -3.05 30.51 18.53
CA ILE A 112 -2.56 29.20 18.08
C ILE A 112 -1.04 29.21 18.14
N GLU A 113 -0.47 28.27 18.89
CA GLU A 113 0.95 28.08 19.08
C GLU A 113 1.35 26.66 18.68
N ASP A 114 2.62 26.47 18.34
CA ASP A 114 3.19 25.14 18.11
C ASP A 114 3.67 24.53 19.44
N TYR A 115 3.31 23.27 19.65
CA TYR A 115 3.79 22.46 20.77
C TYR A 115 4.61 21.30 20.25
N ALA A 116 5.68 20.97 20.96
CA ALA A 116 6.49 19.79 20.66
C ALA A 116 5.63 18.52 20.85
N CYS A 117 5.86 17.54 19.98
CA CYS A 117 5.04 16.33 19.91
C CYS A 117 5.88 15.05 19.94
N GLU A 118 7.13 15.11 20.42
CA GLU A 118 7.95 13.91 20.58
C GLU A 118 7.30 12.95 21.60
N LEU A 119 7.72 11.68 21.61
CA LEU A 119 7.11 10.66 22.48
C LEU A 119 7.16 11.03 23.98
N THR A 120 8.23 11.71 24.39
CA THR A 120 8.41 12.27 25.74
C THR A 120 7.40 13.37 26.03
N ASP A 121 7.13 14.27 25.08
CA ASP A 121 6.12 15.31 25.20
C ASP A 121 4.70 14.73 25.25
N GLN A 122 4.40 13.75 24.40
CA GLN A 122 3.10 13.07 24.40
C GLN A 122 2.81 12.42 25.75
N SER A 123 3.80 11.70 26.29
CA SER A 123 3.70 11.07 27.61
C SER A 123 3.56 12.10 28.73
N ARG A 124 4.31 13.20 28.66
CA ARG A 124 4.20 14.30 29.63
C ARG A 124 2.84 14.98 29.60
N ILE A 125 2.31 15.29 28.41
CA ILE A 125 0.97 15.87 28.25
C ILE A 125 -0.08 14.93 28.84
N ASN A 126 -0.03 13.63 28.52
CA ASN A 126 -0.99 12.65 29.06
C ASN A 126 -0.92 12.51 30.59
N GLY A 127 0.27 12.54 31.18
CA GLY A 127 0.44 12.60 32.63
C GLY A 127 -0.18 13.85 33.24
N LEU A 128 0.07 15.02 32.64
CA LEU A 128 -0.49 16.29 33.11
C LEU A 128 -2.00 16.39 32.91
N VAL A 129 -2.56 15.78 31.87
CA VAL A 129 -4.01 15.62 31.66
C VAL A 129 -4.62 14.83 32.81
N THR A 130 -3.96 13.75 33.26
CA THR A 130 -4.42 12.96 34.42
C THR A 130 -4.43 13.82 35.69
N ILE A 131 -3.36 14.57 35.96
CA ILE A 131 -3.32 15.51 37.09
C ILE A 131 -4.41 16.58 36.96
N ALA A 132 -4.67 17.10 35.76
CA ALA A 132 -5.74 18.07 35.51
C ALA A 132 -7.13 17.52 35.84
N GLN A 133 -7.42 16.28 35.46
CA GLN A 133 -8.67 15.61 35.83
C GLN A 133 -8.80 15.46 37.35
N LEU A 134 -7.74 15.03 38.03
CA LEU A 134 -7.72 14.89 39.48
C LEU A 134 -7.88 16.24 40.20
N ARG A 135 -7.25 17.32 39.71
CA ARG A 135 -7.43 18.68 40.26
C ARG A 135 -8.88 19.16 40.11
N LEU A 136 -9.50 18.94 38.94
CA LEU A 136 -10.92 19.32 38.73
C LEU A 136 -11.87 18.54 39.64
N ALA A 137 -11.51 17.32 40.02
CA ALA A 137 -12.24 16.50 40.98
C ALA A 137 -11.88 16.82 42.45
N ASN A 138 -11.00 17.78 42.71
CA ASN A 138 -10.47 18.12 44.05
C ASN A 138 -9.75 16.95 44.75
N LEU A 139 -9.13 16.04 44.00
CA LEU A 139 -8.41 14.87 44.52
C LEU A 139 -6.90 15.10 44.67
N THR A 140 -6.37 16.20 44.14
CA THR A 140 -4.96 16.60 44.29
C THR A 140 -4.82 18.11 44.23
N THR A 141 -3.72 18.62 44.79
CA THR A 141 -3.28 20.02 44.70
C THR A 141 -1.98 20.17 43.92
N GLU A 142 -1.50 19.10 43.29
CA GLU A 142 -0.25 19.12 42.52
C GLU A 142 -0.31 20.15 41.38
N PRO A 143 0.73 20.99 41.20
CA PRO A 143 0.71 22.02 40.15
C PRO A 143 0.85 21.40 38.75
N ILE A 144 0.23 22.04 37.76
CA ILE A 144 0.34 21.62 36.35
C ILE A 144 1.32 22.55 35.66
N ASN A 145 2.61 22.18 35.66
CA ASN A 145 3.66 23.00 35.07
C ASN A 145 4.05 22.52 33.68
N TYR A 146 3.78 23.34 32.67
CA TYR A 146 4.09 23.04 31.27
C TYR A 146 4.57 24.26 30.50
N TYR A 147 5.25 24.02 29.38
CA TYR A 147 5.75 25.06 28.49
C TYR A 147 4.60 25.72 27.73
N LYS A 148 4.67 27.04 27.52
CA LYS A 148 3.63 27.80 26.79
C LYS A 148 3.56 27.41 25.31
N ASN A 149 4.69 27.07 24.72
CA ASN A 149 4.86 26.61 23.34
C ASN A 149 6.22 25.89 23.24
N LYS A 150 6.56 25.35 22.06
CA LYS A 150 7.80 24.59 21.83
C LYS A 150 9.10 25.40 22.08
N GLU A 151 9.04 26.72 22.01
CA GLU A 151 10.21 27.61 22.13
C GLU A 151 10.36 28.17 23.56
N ALA A 152 9.40 27.91 24.45
CA ALA A 152 9.40 28.46 25.78
C ALA A 152 10.55 27.88 26.62
N ILE A 153 11.38 28.78 27.16
CA ILE A 153 12.58 28.40 27.94
C ILE A 153 12.23 27.96 29.37
N LYS A 154 11.02 28.27 29.84
CA LYS A 154 10.54 27.92 31.19
C LYS A 154 9.09 27.43 31.18
N CYS A 155 8.79 26.54 32.11
CA CYS A 155 7.41 26.14 32.40
C CYS A 155 6.67 27.26 33.14
N THR A 156 5.36 27.26 32.99
CA THR A 156 4.40 28.09 33.72
C THR A 156 3.28 27.20 34.27
N GLU A 157 2.59 27.64 35.31
CA GLU A 157 1.44 26.89 35.82
C GLU A 157 0.23 27.07 34.90
N TRP A 158 -0.35 25.97 34.47
CA TRP A 158 -1.53 25.91 33.63
C TRP A 158 -2.79 25.68 34.46
N GLN A 159 -3.90 26.26 33.98
CA GLN A 159 -5.21 25.90 34.50
C GLN A 159 -5.57 24.46 34.06
N PRO A 160 -6.25 23.66 34.91
CA PRO A 160 -6.62 22.29 34.55
C PRO A 160 -7.38 22.17 33.23
N LYS A 161 -8.34 23.08 32.98
CA LYS A 161 -9.12 23.08 31.72
C LYS A 161 -8.24 23.29 30.48
N ASN A 162 -7.21 24.12 30.58
CA ASN A 162 -6.29 24.40 29.49
C ASN A 162 -5.45 23.15 29.18
N MET A 163 -4.99 22.43 30.21
CA MET A 163 -4.28 21.17 30.01
C MET A 163 -5.16 20.08 29.38
N LEU A 164 -6.45 20.00 29.75
CA LEU A 164 -7.38 19.09 29.08
C LEU A 164 -7.58 19.43 27.60
N ASN A 165 -7.69 20.71 27.25
CA ASN A 165 -7.80 21.15 25.87
C ASN A 165 -6.53 20.79 25.08
N LEU A 166 -5.35 21.01 25.65
CA LEU A 166 -4.08 20.63 25.02
C LEU A 166 -4.02 19.12 24.74
N GLY A 167 -4.42 18.30 25.71
CA GLY A 167 -4.50 16.84 25.55
C GLY A 167 -5.50 16.42 24.46
N LEU A 168 -6.63 17.10 24.34
CA LEU A 168 -7.60 16.84 23.28
C LEU A 168 -7.05 17.21 21.90
N ASP A 169 -6.35 18.32 21.77
CA ASP A 169 -5.73 18.73 20.51
C ASP A 169 -4.59 17.79 20.10
N LEU A 170 -3.78 17.33 21.07
CA LEU A 170 -2.79 16.28 20.85
C LEU A 170 -3.44 15.00 20.32
N LYS A 171 -4.52 14.53 20.97
CA LYS A 171 -5.28 13.35 20.53
C LYS A 171 -5.75 13.52 19.09
N ARG A 172 -6.36 14.67 18.75
CA ARG A 172 -6.85 14.96 17.41
C ARG A 172 -5.74 14.97 16.37
N HIS A 173 -4.58 15.52 16.70
CA HIS A 173 -3.39 15.50 15.83
C HIS A 173 -2.96 14.06 15.53
N ILE A 174 -2.82 13.23 16.55
CA ILE A 174 -2.46 11.81 16.39
C ILE A 174 -3.52 11.10 15.53
N GLU A 175 -4.79 11.24 15.89
CA GLU A 175 -5.91 10.59 15.18
C GLU A 175 -5.98 10.99 13.71
N LYS A 176 -5.82 12.29 13.40
CA LYS A 176 -5.81 12.78 12.02
C LYS A 176 -4.74 12.06 11.19
N ASN A 177 -3.52 11.95 11.71
CA ASN A 177 -2.42 11.31 11.00
C ASN A 177 -2.60 9.80 10.91
N THR A 178 -3.07 9.13 11.97
CA THR A 178 -3.32 7.68 11.93
C THR A 178 -4.46 7.31 10.99
N ASN A 179 -5.52 8.12 10.93
CA ASN A 179 -6.63 7.90 10.00
C ASN A 179 -6.15 8.04 8.55
N HIS A 180 -5.38 9.09 8.25
CA HIS A 180 -4.81 9.28 6.92
C HIS A 180 -3.90 8.11 6.49
N TYR A 181 -3.10 7.58 7.42
CA TYR A 181 -2.32 6.37 7.18
C TYR A 181 -3.19 5.16 6.85
N GLU A 182 -4.25 4.90 7.63
CA GLU A 182 -5.14 3.75 7.37
C GLU A 182 -5.87 3.91 6.03
N ASP A 183 -6.29 5.11 5.67
CA ASP A 183 -6.91 5.39 4.36
C ASP A 183 -5.92 5.10 3.21
N LEU A 184 -4.68 5.56 3.30
CA LEU A 184 -3.64 5.28 2.30
C LEU A 184 -3.30 3.79 2.23
N LYS A 185 -3.25 3.09 3.35
CA LYS A 185 -3.02 1.65 3.41
C LYS A 185 -4.14 0.87 2.72
N ILE A 186 -5.39 1.26 2.92
CA ILE A 186 -6.53 0.69 2.19
C ILE A 186 -6.39 0.96 0.70
N TYR A 187 -6.06 2.19 0.32
CA TYR A 187 -5.86 2.58 -1.07
C TYR A 187 -4.75 1.76 -1.75
N ILE A 188 -3.56 1.65 -1.14
CA ILE A 188 -2.44 0.84 -1.64
C ILE A 188 -2.87 -0.61 -1.89
N ASN A 189 -3.62 -1.20 -0.94
CA ASN A 189 -4.07 -2.58 -1.07
C ASN A 189 -5.08 -2.76 -2.22
N SER A 190 -5.82 -1.73 -2.60
CA SER A 190 -6.77 -1.75 -3.71
C SER A 190 -6.13 -1.68 -5.10
N LEU A 191 -4.86 -1.24 -5.20
CA LEU A 191 -4.16 -1.07 -6.48
C LEU A 191 -3.72 -2.41 -7.07
N ASN A 192 -3.72 -2.51 -8.41
CA ASN A 192 -3.43 -3.78 -9.11
C ASN A 192 -2.12 -3.75 -9.90
N SER A 193 -1.39 -2.64 -9.89
CA SER A 193 -0.10 -2.51 -10.57
C SER A 193 0.99 -2.00 -9.65
N VAL A 194 2.21 -2.47 -9.89
CA VAL A 194 3.43 -2.01 -9.20
C VAL A 194 3.62 -0.51 -9.39
N GLU A 195 3.40 -0.01 -10.60
CA GLU A 195 3.59 1.40 -10.94
C GLU A 195 2.67 2.32 -10.13
N GLU A 196 1.38 1.95 -9.98
CA GLU A 196 0.45 2.72 -9.18
C GLU A 196 0.81 2.70 -7.69
N VAL A 197 1.20 1.53 -7.16
CA VAL A 197 1.62 1.41 -5.75
C VAL A 197 2.84 2.29 -5.47
N GLN A 198 3.82 2.31 -6.37
CA GLN A 198 5.03 3.10 -6.20
C GLN A 198 4.78 4.61 -6.25
N LYS A 199 3.76 5.06 -6.98
CA LYS A 199 3.35 6.47 -7.05
C LYS A 199 2.69 6.98 -5.77
N VAL A 200 2.22 6.10 -4.89
CA VAL A 200 1.61 6.52 -3.62
C VAL A 200 2.67 7.16 -2.72
N THR A 201 2.33 8.33 -2.21
CA THR A 201 3.09 9.14 -1.25
C THR A 201 2.19 9.55 -0.10
N TRP A 202 2.77 10.13 0.96
CA TRP A 202 1.99 10.67 2.09
C TRP A 202 0.94 11.70 1.65
N ASP A 203 1.24 12.54 0.67
CA ASP A 203 0.32 13.60 0.21
C ASP A 203 -0.67 13.13 -0.86
N THR A 204 -0.75 11.82 -1.12
CA THR A 204 -1.65 11.27 -2.13
C THR A 204 -3.11 11.51 -1.76
N VAL A 205 -3.83 12.19 -2.65
CA VAL A 205 -5.28 12.35 -2.55
C VAL A 205 -5.95 11.09 -3.08
N ILE A 206 -6.67 10.39 -2.22
CA ILE A 206 -7.38 9.16 -2.58
C ILE A 206 -8.57 9.53 -3.48
N PRO A 207 -8.67 8.99 -4.71
CA PRO A 207 -9.81 9.23 -5.56
C PRO A 207 -11.10 8.74 -4.90
N THR A 208 -12.06 9.64 -4.71
CA THR A 208 -13.40 9.25 -4.31
C THR A 208 -14.10 8.66 -5.53
N GLN A 209 -14.66 7.46 -5.41
CA GLN A 209 -15.53 6.92 -6.46
C GLN A 209 -16.74 7.85 -6.56
N THR A 210 -16.85 8.61 -7.65
CA THR A 210 -18.12 9.22 -8.05
C THR A 210 -19.08 8.08 -8.33
N THR A 211 -20.09 7.97 -7.47
CA THR A 211 -21.19 7.00 -7.58
C THR A 211 -22.13 7.37 -8.72
#